data_AF-A0AAV1KNA4-F1
#
_entry.id   AF-A0AAV1KNA4-F1
#
_cell.length_a   1.000
_cell.length_b   1.000
_cell.length_c   1.000
_cell.angle_alpha   90.00
_cell.angle_beta   90.00
_cell.angle_gamma   90.00
#
_symmetry.space_group_name_H-M   'P 1'
#
loop_
_entity.id
_entity.type
_entity.pdbx_description
1 polymer ?
#
loop_
_entity_poly.entity_id
_entity_poly.type
_entity_poly.pdbx_seq_one_letter_code
_entity_poly.pdbx_strand_id
1 'polypeptide(L)'
;MINDYNPALLLAWNGNIDIQYVGEKTAILNYYVTKYTTKTEKTHATDMFNDINSTKSLRSRYNIGLRVLANRECGALEASDTLLGIPLYGTDPQTTIRWLDVNIHRNRRVKSKSEMTGLDPNSTDIYYDPWIDNVYPARPDELQDMNLFDFSKDYDLVNTRPVSNKVEYYVLANKKYLKKRDRPYLINHYLYDVEQMPEKYFFSLLLLFKPWRILDDLKMQHETYTETFNAVKDDLQEALRYGNLRTELRNILQTAFEKVEEKVAELNEERENIVDESPDNPLALEAVNAMEDLNNFNLVEADISEMNEQAMIDKLNSDQKKVFDTVTNKITNKKEILRHFVSGTGGTGKSYLIKTLKYGLKTTCIKMLLLLPRLELQHLT
;
A
#
# COMPACT_ATOMS: atom_id res chain seq x y z
N MET A 1 -17.44 -3.85 27.06
CA MET A 1 -18.17 -3.50 25.82
C MET A 1 -18.28 -4.76 25.00
N ILE A 2 -19.51 -5.19 24.74
CA ILE A 2 -19.82 -6.27 23.80
C ILE A 2 -19.78 -5.63 22.41
N ASN A 3 -19.10 -6.28 21.48
CA ASN A 3 -18.96 -5.80 20.11
C ASN A 3 -20.33 -5.84 19.40
N ASP A 4 -20.71 -4.77 18.71
CA ASP A 4 -22.03 -4.68 18.08
C ASP A 4 -22.11 -5.61 16.87
N TYR A 5 -22.90 -6.67 17.02
CA TYR A 5 -23.07 -7.72 16.00
C TYR A 5 -23.91 -7.20 14.82
N ASN A 6 -23.34 -7.23 13.61
CA ASN A 6 -24.07 -6.96 12.37
C ASN A 6 -24.01 -8.18 11.42
N PRO A 7 -25.14 -8.89 11.20
CA PRO A 7 -25.15 -10.11 10.40
C PRO A 7 -24.90 -9.86 8.91
N ALA A 8 -25.30 -8.70 8.37
CA ALA A 8 -25.07 -8.36 6.97
C ALA A 8 -23.58 -8.14 6.69
N LEU A 9 -22.88 -7.46 7.60
CA LEU A 9 -21.44 -7.21 7.50
C LEU A 9 -20.62 -8.48 7.77
N LEU A 10 -21.11 -9.37 8.64
CA LEU A 10 -20.48 -10.68 8.85
C LEU A 10 -20.60 -11.56 7.61
N LEU A 11 -21.77 -11.54 6.97
CA LEU A 11 -22.00 -12.26 5.73
C LEU A 11 -21.14 -11.71 4.58
N ALA A 12 -20.93 -10.38 4.53
CA ALA A 12 -20.16 -9.73 3.48
C ALA A 12 -18.64 -9.86 3.66
N TRP A 13 -18.13 -9.78 4.89
CA TRP A 13 -16.70 -9.70 5.20
C TRP A 13 -16.12 -10.99 5.78
N ASN A 14 -16.95 -11.84 6.39
CA ASN A 14 -16.59 -13.11 7.05
C ASN A 14 -15.38 -13.01 8.00
N GLY A 15 -15.30 -11.91 8.75
CA GLY A 15 -14.23 -11.62 9.70
C GLY A 15 -14.75 -10.84 10.91
N ASN A 16 -13.85 -10.48 11.83
CA ASN A 16 -14.23 -9.71 13.02
C ASN A 16 -14.69 -8.30 12.64
N ILE A 17 -15.88 -7.91 13.12
CA ILE A 17 -16.51 -6.63 12.80
C ILE A 17 -16.43 -5.78 14.05
N ASP A 18 -15.72 -4.66 14.03
CA ASP A 18 -15.66 -3.70 15.14
C ASP A 18 -16.28 -2.39 14.66
N ILE A 19 -17.61 -2.31 14.71
CA ILE A 19 -18.39 -1.20 14.15
C ILE A 19 -19.35 -0.71 15.22
N GLN A 20 -19.27 0.57 15.55
CA GLN A 20 -20.15 1.21 16.51
C GLN A 20 -20.94 2.31 15.80
N TYR A 21 -22.27 2.32 15.93
CA TYR A 21 -23.07 3.42 15.41
C TYR A 21 -22.81 4.68 16.25
N VAL A 22 -22.55 5.77 15.55
CA VAL A 22 -22.23 7.04 16.18
C VAL A 22 -23.26 8.09 15.81
N GLY A 23 -24.26 8.26 16.68
CA GLY A 23 -25.40 9.15 16.46
C GLY A 23 -25.28 10.54 17.12
N GLU A 24 -24.19 10.85 17.80
CA GLU A 24 -24.12 12.02 18.70
C GLU A 24 -23.02 13.02 18.30
N LYS A 25 -23.34 14.32 18.38
CA LYS A 25 -22.43 15.46 18.12
C LYS A 25 -21.65 15.87 19.38
N THR A 26 -21.28 14.92 20.23
CA THR A 26 -20.64 15.24 21.52
C THR A 26 -19.11 15.32 21.39
N ALA A 27 -18.51 16.31 22.06
CA ALA A 27 -17.06 16.59 21.99
C ALA A 27 -16.19 15.39 22.38
N ILE A 28 -16.68 14.54 23.28
CA ILE A 28 -16.02 13.30 23.73
C ILE A 28 -15.79 12.35 22.56
N LEU A 29 -16.73 12.33 21.62
CA LEU A 29 -16.72 11.39 20.53
C LEU A 29 -15.86 11.90 19.38
N ASN A 30 -15.91 13.20 19.08
CA ASN A 30 -14.92 13.84 18.19
C ASN A 30 -13.51 13.64 18.72
N TYR A 31 -13.30 13.79 20.04
CA TYR A 31 -12.03 13.51 20.69
C TYR A 31 -11.60 12.05 20.50
N TYR A 32 -12.53 11.10 20.66
CA TYR A 32 -12.24 9.68 20.45
C TYR A 32 -11.87 9.37 18.99
N VAL A 33 -12.68 9.79 18.02
CA VAL A 33 -12.40 9.57 16.58
C VAL A 33 -11.09 10.25 16.17
N THR A 34 -10.89 11.50 16.58
CA THR A 34 -9.65 12.24 16.32
C THR A 34 -8.46 11.50 16.91
N LYS A 35 -8.53 11.07 18.18
CA LYS A 35 -7.46 10.29 18.83
C LYS A 35 -7.12 8.99 18.09
N TYR A 36 -8.09 8.37 17.42
CA TYR A 36 -7.86 7.16 16.62
C TYR A 36 -7.28 7.47 15.24
N THR A 37 -7.75 8.53 14.56
CA THR A 37 -7.21 8.94 13.25
C THR A 37 -5.82 9.55 13.38
N THR A 38 -5.55 10.30 14.46
CA THR A 38 -4.25 10.90 14.77
C THR A 38 -3.37 9.95 15.58
N LYS A 39 -3.72 8.66 15.70
CA LYS A 39 -2.95 7.70 16.50
C LYS A 39 -1.53 7.48 15.96
N THR A 40 -1.34 7.68 14.67
CA THR A 40 -0.04 7.66 13.99
C THR A 40 0.65 9.03 14.01
N GLU A 41 -0.10 10.10 14.24
CA GLU A 41 0.43 11.43 14.45
C GLU A 41 0.91 11.53 15.91
N LYS A 42 2.17 11.19 16.14
CA LYS A 42 2.80 11.34 17.45
C LYS A 42 3.07 12.83 17.69
N THR A 43 2.07 13.55 18.18
CA THR A 43 2.32 14.80 18.88
C THR A 43 2.35 14.51 20.37
N HIS A 44 3.21 15.20 21.14
CA HIS A 44 3.23 15.22 22.62
C HIS A 44 1.92 15.79 23.25
N ALA A 45 0.78 15.60 22.58
CA ALA A 45 -0.49 16.26 22.83
C ALA A 45 -1.11 15.92 24.20
N THR A 46 -0.78 14.77 24.80
CA THR A 46 -1.38 14.34 26.07
C THR A 46 -1.04 15.25 27.26
N ASP A 47 0.21 15.72 27.38
CA ASP A 47 0.59 16.66 28.44
C ASP A 47 0.17 18.10 28.09
N MET A 48 0.05 18.37 26.80
CA MET A 48 -0.19 19.70 26.27
C MET A 48 -1.66 20.17 26.41
N PHE A 49 -2.65 19.27 26.35
CA PHE A 49 -4.04 19.63 26.68
C PHE A 49 -4.19 19.98 28.16
N ASN A 50 -3.40 19.36 29.04
CA ASN A 50 -3.36 19.74 30.45
C ASN A 50 -2.74 21.14 30.62
N ASP A 51 -1.71 21.48 29.84
CA ASP A 51 -1.12 22.83 29.82
C ASP A 51 -2.04 23.91 29.22
N ILE A 52 -2.79 23.60 28.17
CA ILE A 52 -3.79 24.50 27.59
C ILE A 52 -4.95 24.74 28.58
N ASN A 53 -5.35 23.70 29.30
CA ASN A 53 -6.41 23.78 30.31
C ASN A 53 -5.94 24.47 31.60
N SER A 54 -4.66 24.34 31.96
CA SER A 54 -4.07 25.01 33.14
C SER A 54 -3.76 26.49 32.87
N THR A 55 -3.56 26.89 31.61
CA THR A 55 -3.27 28.28 31.23
C THR A 55 -4.54 29.14 31.09
N LYS A 56 -4.60 30.22 31.88
CA LYS A 56 -5.75 31.14 31.91
C LYS A 56 -5.74 32.22 30.81
N SER A 57 -4.59 32.52 30.20
CA SER A 57 -4.47 33.63 29.24
C SER A 57 -4.49 33.14 27.78
N LEU A 58 -5.25 33.86 26.94
CA LEU A 58 -5.34 33.61 25.49
C LEU A 58 -3.98 33.65 24.79
N ARG A 59 -3.09 34.57 25.20
CA ARG A 59 -1.76 34.73 24.62
C ARG A 59 -0.86 33.52 24.89
N SER A 60 -0.96 32.92 26.07
CA SER A 60 -0.22 31.71 26.42
C SER A 60 -0.73 30.49 25.63
N ARG A 61 -2.06 30.34 25.49
CA ARG A 61 -2.64 29.29 24.64
C ARG A 61 -2.25 29.42 23.18
N TYR A 62 -2.21 30.65 22.65
CA TYR A 62 -1.75 30.90 21.28
C TYR A 62 -0.28 30.51 21.09
N ASN A 63 0.59 30.82 22.05
CA ASN A 63 2.00 30.40 22.01
C ASN A 63 2.18 28.88 22.14
N ILE A 64 1.28 28.19 22.85
CA ILE A 64 1.25 26.71 22.84
C ILE A 64 0.86 26.23 21.44
N GLY A 65 -0.22 26.77 20.84
CA GLY A 65 -0.64 26.42 19.48
C GLY A 65 0.43 26.66 18.41
N LEU A 66 1.20 27.74 18.49
CA LEU A 66 2.33 27.99 17.58
C LEU A 66 3.45 26.97 17.74
N ARG A 67 3.76 26.55 18.97
CA ARG A 67 4.74 25.48 19.23
C ARG A 67 4.31 24.14 18.66
N VAL A 68 3.00 23.83 18.72
CA VAL A 68 2.43 22.63 18.09
C VAL A 68 2.60 22.63 16.59
N LEU A 69 2.29 23.75 15.95
CA LEU A 69 2.41 23.87 14.50
C LEU A 69 3.88 23.82 14.06
N ALA A 70 4.80 24.33 14.88
CA ALA A 70 6.24 24.25 14.62
C ALA A 70 6.82 22.84 14.80
N ASN A 71 6.31 22.07 15.76
CA ASN A 71 6.79 20.71 16.08
C ASN A 71 5.86 19.60 15.55
N ARG A 72 4.99 19.91 14.59
CA ARG A 72 4.12 18.90 13.98
C ARG A 72 4.99 17.95 13.15
N GLU A 73 5.06 16.69 13.58
CA GLU A 73 5.59 15.62 12.75
C GLU A 73 4.62 15.37 11.58
N CYS A 74 5.15 15.37 10.37
CA CYS A 74 4.42 15.00 9.16
C CYS A 74 5.17 13.89 8.41
N GLY A 75 4.44 13.07 7.66
CA GLY A 75 5.06 12.03 6.84
C GLY A 75 5.97 12.62 5.76
N ALA A 76 6.95 11.84 5.29
CA ALA A 76 7.93 12.30 4.28
C ALA A 76 7.28 12.86 3.00
N LEU A 77 6.15 12.29 2.57
CA LEU A 77 5.41 12.77 1.40
C LEU A 77 4.80 14.15 1.65
N GLU A 78 4.17 14.35 2.81
CA GLU A 78 3.58 15.64 3.18
C GLU A 78 4.65 16.73 3.35
N ALA A 79 5.79 16.38 3.95
CA ALA A 79 6.93 17.28 4.07
C ALA A 79 7.45 17.72 2.70
N SER A 80 7.61 16.75 1.78
CA SER A 80 8.08 17.01 0.41
C SER A 80 7.13 17.92 -0.35
N ASP A 81 5.84 17.62 -0.33
CA ASP A 81 4.81 18.43 -0.99
C ASP A 81 4.78 19.86 -0.41
N THR A 82 4.87 19.99 0.92
CA THR A 82 4.90 21.29 1.59
C THR A 82 6.12 22.12 1.19
N LEU A 83 7.32 21.51 1.17
CA LEU A 83 8.57 22.18 0.76
C LEU A 83 8.56 22.62 -0.71
N LEU A 84 7.92 21.82 -1.57
CA LEU A 84 7.77 22.11 -3.00
C LEU A 84 6.61 23.06 -3.31
N GLY A 85 5.81 23.44 -2.30
CA GLY A 85 4.61 24.26 -2.49
C GLY A 85 3.49 23.54 -3.24
N ILE A 86 3.52 22.20 -3.26
CA ILE A 86 2.48 21.36 -3.86
C ILE A 86 1.28 21.32 -2.90
N PRO A 87 0.06 21.64 -3.37
CA PRO A 87 -1.13 21.51 -2.53
C PRO A 87 -1.34 20.07 -2.06
N LEU A 88 -1.41 19.87 -0.74
CA LEU A 88 -1.65 18.56 -0.10
C LEU A 88 -3.05 17.98 -0.37
N TYR A 89 -3.94 18.79 -0.93
CA TYR A 89 -5.29 18.40 -1.30
C TYR A 89 -5.60 18.88 -2.71
N GLY A 90 -6.32 18.03 -3.44
CA GLY A 90 -6.75 18.30 -4.79
C GLY A 90 -7.44 17.08 -5.34
N THR A 91 -8.35 17.30 -6.28
CA THR A 91 -8.90 16.21 -7.10
C THR A 91 -8.74 16.62 -8.54
N ASP A 92 -8.04 15.80 -9.32
CA ASP A 92 -8.04 15.91 -10.78
C ASP A 92 -8.76 14.70 -11.36
N PRO A 93 -10.11 14.74 -11.44
CA PRO A 93 -10.89 13.64 -11.98
C PRO A 93 -10.63 13.39 -13.47
N GLN A 94 -9.90 14.29 -14.16
CA GLN A 94 -9.59 14.13 -15.59
C GLN A 94 -8.23 13.47 -15.83
N THR A 95 -7.30 13.56 -14.88
CA THR A 95 -6.01 12.84 -14.91
C THR A 95 -6.14 11.50 -14.20
N THR A 96 -6.70 10.54 -14.91
CA THR A 96 -6.92 9.18 -14.41
C THR A 96 -5.77 8.27 -14.80
N ILE A 97 -5.31 7.44 -13.84
CA ILE A 97 -4.33 6.39 -14.10
C ILE A 97 -5.06 5.12 -14.55
N ARG A 98 -4.65 4.52 -15.66
CA ARG A 98 -5.14 3.21 -16.11
C ARG A 98 -4.04 2.18 -15.94
N TRP A 99 -4.33 1.15 -15.15
CA TRP A 99 -3.42 0.03 -14.95
C TRP A 99 -3.61 -1.03 -16.04
N LEU A 100 -2.52 -1.48 -16.66
CA LEU A 100 -2.49 -2.54 -17.66
C LEU A 100 -1.75 -3.78 -17.13
N ASP A 101 -2.41 -4.94 -17.24
CA ASP A 101 -1.81 -6.22 -16.88
C ASP A 101 -0.88 -6.71 -17.99
N VAL A 102 0.40 -6.41 -17.87
CA VAL A 102 1.43 -6.84 -18.83
C VAL A 102 1.97 -8.24 -18.56
N ASN A 103 1.40 -8.99 -17.60
CA ASN A 103 1.79 -10.38 -17.39
C ASN A 103 1.42 -11.25 -18.60
N ILE A 104 2.22 -12.29 -18.86
CA ILE A 104 1.93 -13.28 -19.92
C ILE A 104 0.63 -14.03 -19.61
N HIS A 105 0.44 -14.41 -18.34
CA HIS A 105 -0.79 -15.00 -17.84
C HIS A 105 -1.53 -13.95 -17.00
N ARG A 106 -2.72 -13.58 -17.47
CA ARG A 106 -3.54 -12.52 -16.87
C ARG A 106 -4.73 -13.10 -16.15
N ASN A 107 -5.11 -12.49 -15.03
CA ASN A 107 -6.31 -12.87 -14.31
C ASN A 107 -7.55 -12.29 -15.01
N ARG A 108 -8.65 -13.07 -15.05
CA ARG A 108 -9.93 -12.64 -15.61
C ARG A 108 -10.89 -12.26 -14.50
N ARG A 109 -11.65 -11.19 -14.74
CA ARG A 109 -12.68 -10.73 -13.81
C ARG A 109 -13.99 -11.47 -14.05
N VAL A 110 -14.51 -12.13 -13.02
CA VAL A 110 -15.82 -12.81 -13.07
C VAL A 110 -16.95 -11.77 -13.10
N LYS A 111 -18.02 -12.07 -13.84
CA LYS A 111 -19.25 -11.26 -13.86
C LYS A 111 -19.91 -11.22 -12.49
N SER A 112 -20.72 -10.19 -12.24
CA SER A 112 -21.46 -10.11 -10.98
C SER A 112 -22.47 -11.27 -10.87
N LYS A 113 -22.81 -11.66 -9.64
CA LYS A 113 -23.81 -12.72 -9.40
C LYS A 113 -25.14 -12.42 -10.10
N SER A 114 -25.56 -11.15 -10.12
CA SER A 114 -26.80 -10.72 -10.79
C SER A 114 -26.75 -10.95 -12.31
N GLU A 115 -25.62 -10.68 -12.95
CA GLU A 115 -25.45 -10.94 -14.37
C GLU A 115 -25.36 -12.44 -14.65
N MET A 116 -24.66 -13.19 -13.78
CA MET A 116 -24.55 -14.64 -13.90
C MET A 116 -25.90 -15.35 -13.75
N THR A 117 -26.78 -14.89 -12.86
CA THR A 117 -28.14 -15.47 -12.72
C THR A 117 -29.03 -15.23 -13.93
N GLY A 118 -28.71 -14.23 -14.77
CA GLY A 118 -29.40 -13.98 -16.03
C GLY A 118 -28.84 -14.77 -17.22
N LEU A 119 -27.72 -15.48 -17.02
CA LEU A 119 -27.15 -16.36 -18.03
C LEU A 119 -27.77 -17.76 -17.94
N ASP A 120 -27.66 -18.51 -19.03
CA ASP A 120 -27.99 -19.93 -19.03
C ASP A 120 -27.12 -20.68 -18.00
N PRO A 121 -27.68 -21.65 -17.24
CA PRO A 121 -26.93 -22.42 -16.25
C PRO A 121 -25.67 -23.13 -16.78
N ASN A 122 -25.62 -23.42 -18.09
CA ASN A 122 -24.47 -24.04 -18.74
C ASN A 122 -23.62 -23.04 -19.54
N SER A 123 -23.87 -21.73 -19.40
CA SER A 123 -23.09 -20.71 -20.08
C SER A 123 -21.65 -20.68 -19.59
N THR A 124 -20.71 -20.72 -20.53
CA THR A 124 -19.27 -20.56 -20.26
C THR A 124 -18.84 -19.09 -20.19
N ASP A 125 -19.75 -18.16 -20.49
CA ASP A 125 -19.51 -16.72 -20.53
C ASP A 125 -19.62 -16.08 -19.14
N ILE A 126 -18.82 -16.56 -18.20
CA ILE A 126 -18.83 -16.14 -16.79
C ILE A 126 -17.86 -14.98 -16.48
N TYR A 127 -17.03 -14.57 -17.45
CA TYR A 127 -16.03 -13.53 -17.28
C TYR A 127 -16.39 -12.27 -18.08
N TYR A 128 -16.03 -11.09 -17.57
CA TYR A 128 -16.06 -9.90 -18.40
C TYR A 128 -14.99 -9.99 -19.49
N ASP A 129 -15.28 -9.41 -20.66
CA ASP A 129 -14.33 -9.21 -21.74
C ASP A 129 -13.11 -8.41 -21.23
N PRO A 130 -11.91 -9.00 -21.17
CA PRO A 130 -10.70 -8.27 -20.79
C PRO A 130 -10.38 -7.19 -21.82
N TRP A 131 -9.89 -6.04 -21.32
CA TRP A 131 -9.52 -4.91 -22.19
C TRP A 131 -8.43 -5.29 -23.19
N ILE A 132 -7.39 -6.00 -22.72
CA ILE A 132 -6.22 -6.39 -23.51
C ILE A 132 -6.53 -7.56 -24.45
N ASP A 133 -7.20 -8.62 -23.97
CA ASP A 133 -7.33 -9.86 -24.73
C ASP A 133 -8.59 -9.93 -25.62
N ASN A 134 -9.63 -9.14 -25.32
CA ASN A 134 -10.88 -9.15 -26.10
C ASN A 134 -11.12 -7.80 -26.79
N VAL A 135 -11.09 -6.70 -26.02
CA VAL A 135 -11.53 -5.38 -26.55
C VAL A 135 -10.53 -4.80 -27.55
N TYR A 136 -9.24 -4.81 -27.23
CA TYR A 136 -8.20 -4.31 -28.13
C TYR A 136 -8.07 -5.12 -29.43
N PRO A 137 -8.06 -6.47 -29.41
CA PRO A 137 -8.11 -7.29 -30.61
C PRO A 137 -9.32 -7.08 -31.49
N ALA A 138 -10.48 -6.82 -30.89
CA ALA A 138 -11.74 -6.58 -31.58
C ALA A 138 -11.93 -5.12 -32.02
N ARG A 139 -10.86 -4.29 -32.00
CA ARG A 139 -10.93 -2.89 -32.44
C ARG A 139 -11.30 -2.77 -33.94
N PRO A 140 -11.92 -1.67 -34.35
CA PRO A 140 -12.24 -1.40 -35.76
C PRO A 140 -10.99 -1.40 -36.66
N ASP A 141 -11.19 -1.63 -37.96
CA ASP A 141 -10.09 -1.70 -38.93
C ASP A 141 -9.39 -0.34 -39.11
N GLU A 142 -10.10 0.75 -38.87
CA GLU A 142 -9.53 2.10 -38.83
C GLU A 142 -8.45 2.27 -37.75
N LEU A 143 -8.48 1.42 -36.72
CA LEU A 143 -7.50 1.40 -35.62
C LEU A 143 -6.53 0.22 -35.72
N GLN A 144 -6.42 -0.45 -36.88
CA GLN A 144 -5.60 -1.65 -37.02
C GLN A 144 -4.12 -1.41 -36.65
N ASP A 145 -3.56 -0.28 -37.06
CA ASP A 145 -2.15 0.08 -36.82
C ASP A 145 -1.91 0.70 -35.43
N MET A 146 -2.96 0.93 -34.64
CA MET A 146 -2.82 1.46 -33.29
C MET A 146 -2.33 0.36 -32.33
N ASN A 147 -1.31 0.70 -31.54
CA ASN A 147 -0.76 -0.18 -30.51
C ASN A 147 -1.64 -0.18 -29.23
N LEU A 148 -1.40 -1.14 -28.33
CA LEU A 148 -2.20 -1.30 -27.11
C LEU A 148 -2.03 -0.12 -26.14
N PHE A 149 -0.84 0.47 -26.09
CA PHE A 149 -0.54 1.60 -25.21
C PHE A 149 -1.41 2.81 -25.55
N ASP A 150 -1.39 3.26 -26.80
CA ASP A 150 -2.18 4.40 -27.28
C ASP A 150 -3.67 4.10 -27.28
N PHE A 151 -4.07 2.88 -27.65
CA PHE A 151 -5.46 2.46 -27.56
C PHE A 151 -6.01 2.55 -26.12
N SER A 152 -5.23 2.06 -25.15
CA SER A 152 -5.62 2.11 -23.74
C SER A 152 -5.58 3.51 -23.16
N LYS A 153 -4.73 4.37 -23.72
CA LYS A 153 -4.55 5.75 -23.31
C LYS A 153 -5.73 6.62 -23.76
N ASP A 154 -6.21 6.43 -24.98
CA ASP A 154 -7.15 7.37 -25.61
C ASP A 154 -8.61 6.93 -25.57
N TYR A 155 -8.92 5.65 -25.28
CA TYR A 155 -10.29 5.13 -25.45
C TYR A 155 -10.94 4.57 -24.17
N ASP A 156 -12.25 4.76 -24.08
CA ASP A 156 -13.14 4.15 -23.10
C ASP A 156 -14.18 3.24 -23.75
N LEU A 157 -14.49 2.13 -23.09
CA LEU A 157 -15.62 1.28 -23.46
C LEU A 157 -16.90 1.82 -22.82
N VAL A 158 -17.88 2.17 -23.65
CA VAL A 158 -19.20 2.64 -23.18
C VAL A 158 -20.32 1.80 -23.76
N ASN A 159 -21.35 1.56 -22.96
CA ASN A 159 -22.55 0.80 -23.37
C ASN A 159 -23.64 1.71 -23.96
N THR A 160 -23.46 3.03 -23.88
CA THR A 160 -24.39 4.03 -24.38
C THR A 160 -23.76 4.75 -25.56
N ARG A 161 -24.54 4.95 -26.62
CA ARG A 161 -24.08 5.66 -27.81
C ARG A 161 -23.74 7.11 -27.44
N PRO A 162 -22.54 7.60 -27.75
CA PRO A 162 -22.22 9.01 -27.57
C PRO A 162 -23.15 9.89 -28.40
N VAL A 163 -23.79 10.88 -27.76
CA VAL A 163 -24.79 11.76 -28.38
C VAL A 163 -24.17 13.03 -28.96
N SER A 164 -23.00 13.42 -28.48
CA SER A 164 -22.32 14.66 -28.90
C SER A 164 -21.59 14.46 -30.22
N ASN A 165 -21.87 15.31 -31.21
CA ASN A 165 -21.19 15.31 -32.52
C ASN A 165 -19.70 15.67 -32.44
N LYS A 166 -19.21 16.19 -31.30
CA LYS A 166 -17.80 16.53 -31.09
C LYS A 166 -16.97 15.35 -30.59
N VAL A 167 -17.60 14.26 -30.19
CA VAL A 167 -16.93 13.11 -29.59
C VAL A 167 -16.68 12.07 -30.68
N GLU A 168 -15.42 11.82 -30.97
CA GLU A 168 -15.02 10.72 -31.85
C GLU A 168 -15.33 9.38 -31.15
N TYR A 169 -16.06 8.50 -31.83
CA TYR A 169 -16.39 7.18 -31.31
C TYR A 169 -16.51 6.14 -32.42
N TYR A 170 -16.28 4.88 -32.05
CA TYR A 170 -16.39 3.73 -32.94
C TYR A 170 -17.43 2.75 -32.39
N VAL A 171 -18.12 2.06 -33.29
CA VAL A 171 -19.14 1.05 -32.93
C VAL A 171 -18.47 -0.32 -32.81
N LEU A 172 -18.68 -0.98 -31.68
CA LEU A 172 -18.24 -2.36 -31.45
C LEU A 172 -19.45 -3.32 -31.47
N ALA A 173 -19.17 -4.62 -31.45
CA ALA A 173 -20.17 -5.66 -31.26
C ALA A 173 -20.98 -5.47 -29.95
N ASN A 174 -22.16 -6.08 -29.87
CA ASN A 174 -23.02 -6.10 -28.68
C ASN A 174 -23.45 -4.71 -28.17
N LYS A 175 -23.64 -3.74 -29.07
CA LYS A 175 -24.05 -2.35 -28.74
C LYS A 175 -23.07 -1.66 -27.77
N LYS A 176 -21.80 -2.05 -27.80
CA LYS A 176 -20.72 -1.34 -27.12
C LYS A 176 -20.12 -0.30 -28.08
N TYR A 177 -19.52 0.74 -27.54
CA TYR A 177 -18.88 1.79 -28.31
C TYR A 177 -17.51 2.11 -27.70
N LEU A 178 -16.52 2.37 -28.55
CA LEU A 178 -15.24 2.95 -28.13
C LEU A 178 -15.35 4.45 -28.24
N LYS A 179 -15.30 5.15 -27.11
CA LYS A 179 -15.35 6.60 -27.06
C LYS A 179 -13.93 7.13 -26.87
N LYS A 180 -13.50 8.04 -27.75
CA LYS A 180 -12.23 8.76 -27.58
C LYS A 180 -12.36 9.78 -26.44
N ARG A 181 -11.30 9.88 -25.65
CA ARG A 181 -11.23 10.77 -24.49
C ARG A 181 -10.71 12.14 -24.88
N ASP A 182 -11.21 13.15 -24.18
CA ASP A 182 -10.70 14.51 -24.29
C ASP A 182 -9.33 14.65 -23.61
N ARG A 183 -9.10 13.90 -22.52
CA ARG A 183 -7.81 13.80 -21.84
C ARG A 183 -7.35 12.34 -21.75
N PRO A 184 -6.11 12.03 -22.21
CA PRO A 184 -5.59 10.67 -22.19
C PRO A 184 -5.39 10.14 -20.77
N TYR A 185 -5.48 8.83 -20.59
CA TYR A 185 -5.05 8.18 -19.36
C TYR A 185 -3.54 8.27 -19.17
N LEU A 186 -3.11 8.36 -17.92
CA LEU A 186 -1.75 8.01 -17.54
C LEU A 186 -1.67 6.49 -17.44
N ILE A 187 -0.95 5.86 -18.37
CA ILE A 187 -0.80 4.40 -18.37
C ILE A 187 0.23 3.99 -17.32
N ASN A 188 -0.17 3.02 -16.49
CA ASN A 188 0.71 2.36 -15.54
C ASN A 188 0.65 0.84 -15.73
N HIS A 189 1.74 0.15 -15.44
CA HIS A 189 1.84 -1.30 -15.54
C HIS A 189 3.02 -1.80 -14.70
N TYR A 190 3.11 -3.12 -14.52
CA TYR A 190 4.28 -3.70 -13.86
C TYR A 190 5.55 -3.42 -14.66
N LEU A 191 6.63 -3.01 -13.98
CA LEU A 191 7.91 -2.72 -14.60
C LEU A 191 8.88 -3.86 -14.33
N TYR A 192 9.11 -4.71 -15.34
CA TYR A 192 10.13 -5.73 -15.25
C TYR A 192 11.52 -5.12 -15.32
N ASP A 193 12.47 -5.77 -14.66
CA ASP A 193 13.88 -5.47 -14.79
C ASP A 193 14.46 -6.21 -16.00
N VAL A 194 15.24 -5.51 -16.83
CA VAL A 194 15.83 -6.07 -18.05
C VAL A 194 16.83 -7.16 -17.75
N GLU A 195 17.62 -7.00 -16.69
CA GLU A 195 18.71 -7.92 -16.35
C GLU A 195 18.17 -9.17 -15.66
N GLN A 196 17.20 -9.00 -14.75
CA GLN A 196 16.62 -10.12 -14.00
C GLN A 196 15.54 -10.88 -14.77
N MET A 197 14.72 -10.18 -15.57
CA MET A 197 13.55 -10.74 -16.24
C MET A 197 13.43 -10.25 -17.70
N PRO A 198 14.44 -10.50 -18.56
CA PRO A 198 14.47 -9.98 -19.93
C PRO A 198 13.26 -10.42 -20.74
N GLU A 199 12.85 -11.68 -20.62
CA GLU A 199 11.75 -12.22 -21.42
C GLU A 199 10.41 -11.54 -21.10
N LYS A 200 10.12 -11.29 -19.82
CA LYS A 200 8.91 -10.57 -19.41
C LYS A 200 8.99 -9.09 -19.77
N TYR A 201 10.17 -8.50 -19.69
CA TYR A 201 10.41 -7.13 -20.10
C TYR A 201 10.14 -6.92 -21.59
N PHE A 202 10.79 -7.69 -22.46
CA PHE A 202 10.60 -7.56 -23.91
C PHE A 202 9.19 -7.98 -24.36
N PHE A 203 8.59 -8.97 -23.70
CA PHE A 203 7.17 -9.27 -23.88
C PHE A 203 6.29 -8.04 -23.59
N SER A 204 6.52 -7.33 -22.47
CA SER A 204 5.72 -6.16 -22.11
C SER A 204 5.84 -5.03 -23.14
N LEU A 205 7.03 -4.81 -23.71
CA LEU A 205 7.24 -3.81 -24.76
C LEU A 205 6.56 -4.21 -26.07
N LEU A 206 6.70 -5.46 -26.51
CA LEU A 206 6.01 -5.97 -27.69
C LEU A 206 4.49 -5.88 -27.53
N LEU A 207 3.97 -6.29 -26.37
CA LEU A 207 2.54 -6.24 -26.06
C LEU A 207 1.97 -4.83 -26.15
N LEU A 208 2.70 -3.84 -25.65
CA LEU A 208 2.25 -2.45 -25.55
C LEU A 208 2.39 -1.68 -26.88
N PHE A 209 3.51 -1.86 -27.58
CA PHE A 209 3.90 -0.98 -28.69
C PHE A 209 3.82 -1.62 -30.08
N LYS A 210 3.81 -2.95 -30.18
CA LYS A 210 3.54 -3.61 -31.46
C LYS A 210 2.02 -3.68 -31.67
N PRO A 211 1.47 -3.29 -32.82
CA PRO A 211 0.07 -3.56 -33.13
C PRO A 211 -0.16 -5.07 -33.31
N TRP A 212 -1.22 -5.61 -32.70
CA TRP A 212 -1.57 -7.04 -32.80
C TRP A 212 -3.07 -7.26 -32.67
N ARG A 213 -3.59 -8.35 -33.26
CA ARG A 213 -4.96 -8.85 -33.04
C ARG A 213 -4.95 -10.22 -32.38
N ILE A 214 -3.94 -11.05 -32.64
CA ILE A 214 -3.75 -12.33 -31.97
C ILE A 214 -2.48 -12.24 -31.13
N LEU A 215 -2.56 -12.64 -29.85
CA LEU A 215 -1.43 -12.52 -28.93
C LEU A 215 -0.22 -13.35 -29.39
N ASP A 216 -0.48 -14.51 -29.99
CA ASP A 216 0.57 -15.42 -30.49
C ASP A 216 1.39 -14.80 -31.64
N ASP A 217 0.84 -13.83 -32.38
CA ASP A 217 1.55 -13.10 -33.44
C ASP A 217 2.70 -12.22 -32.88
N LEU A 218 2.71 -11.96 -31.57
CA LEU A 218 3.80 -11.22 -30.93
C LEU A 218 5.11 -11.97 -30.99
N LYS A 219 5.09 -13.31 -30.99
CA LYS A 219 6.27 -14.16 -31.00
C LYS A 219 6.83 -14.41 -32.40
N MET A 220 6.03 -14.15 -33.44
CA MET A 220 6.39 -14.36 -34.85
C MET A 220 6.95 -15.77 -35.08
N GLN A 221 8.15 -15.89 -35.68
CA GLN A 221 8.82 -17.16 -35.97
C GLN A 221 9.91 -17.52 -34.94
N HIS A 222 10.04 -16.74 -33.86
CA HIS A 222 11.12 -16.89 -32.89
C HIS A 222 10.70 -17.74 -31.68
N GLU A 223 11.68 -18.26 -30.94
CA GLU A 223 11.42 -19.05 -29.74
C GLU A 223 11.20 -18.20 -28.49
N THR A 224 11.64 -16.94 -28.51
CA THR A 224 11.54 -16.01 -27.38
C THR A 224 11.05 -14.62 -27.82
N TYR A 225 10.40 -13.91 -26.90
CA TYR A 225 10.02 -12.50 -27.08
C TYR A 225 11.25 -11.60 -27.14
N THR A 226 12.33 -11.98 -26.46
CA THR A 226 13.62 -11.28 -26.52
C THR A 226 14.19 -11.27 -27.94
N GLU A 227 14.25 -12.43 -28.61
CA GLU A 227 14.68 -12.52 -30.01
C GLU A 227 13.77 -11.72 -30.94
N THR A 228 12.46 -11.86 -30.74
CA THR A 228 11.48 -11.15 -31.58
C THR A 228 11.66 -9.65 -31.46
N PHE A 229 11.78 -9.12 -30.24
CA PHE A 229 12.01 -7.69 -30.02
C PHE A 229 13.32 -7.25 -30.68
N ASN A 230 14.41 -8.01 -30.53
CA ASN A 230 15.67 -7.67 -31.18
C ASN A 230 15.60 -7.61 -32.71
N ALA A 231 14.74 -8.42 -33.33
CA ALA A 231 14.52 -8.41 -34.77
C ALA A 231 13.70 -7.21 -35.26
N VAL A 232 12.79 -6.68 -34.43
CA VAL A 232 11.86 -5.58 -34.81
C VAL A 232 12.14 -4.25 -34.10
N LYS A 233 13.16 -4.18 -33.25
CA LYS A 233 13.45 -3.00 -32.42
C LYS A 233 13.68 -1.72 -33.22
N ASP A 234 14.21 -1.84 -34.44
CA ASP A 234 14.49 -0.70 -35.31
C ASP A 234 13.19 -0.04 -35.81
N ASP A 235 12.13 -0.84 -35.97
CA ASP A 235 10.78 -0.37 -36.30
C ASP A 235 10.00 0.10 -35.07
N LEU A 236 10.36 -0.38 -33.87
CA LEU A 236 9.71 -0.05 -32.58
C LEU A 236 10.51 0.97 -31.76
N GLN A 237 10.91 2.08 -32.39
CA GLN A 237 11.71 3.12 -31.73
C GLN A 237 11.02 3.73 -30.50
N GLU A 238 9.68 3.87 -30.53
CA GLU A 238 8.92 4.37 -29.38
C GLU A 238 9.01 3.42 -28.17
N ALA A 239 8.97 2.11 -28.42
CA ALA A 239 9.12 1.10 -27.36
C ALA A 239 10.51 1.17 -26.72
N LEU A 240 11.56 1.31 -27.53
CA LEU A 240 12.93 1.52 -27.05
C LEU A 240 13.06 2.79 -26.22
N ARG A 241 12.54 3.92 -26.73
CA ARG A 241 12.58 5.21 -26.02
C ARG A 241 11.83 5.11 -24.69
N TYR A 242 10.65 4.49 -24.68
CA TYR A 242 9.85 4.30 -23.48
C TYR A 242 10.58 3.43 -22.46
N GLY A 243 11.13 2.30 -22.88
CA GLY A 243 11.90 1.40 -22.03
C GLY A 243 13.13 2.07 -21.41
N ASN A 244 13.93 2.77 -22.23
CA ASN A 244 15.12 3.49 -21.78
C ASN A 244 14.77 4.59 -20.76
N LEU A 245 13.77 5.41 -21.06
CA LEU A 245 13.31 6.46 -20.15
C LEU A 245 12.85 5.87 -18.80
N ARG A 246 12.16 4.73 -18.80
CA ARG A 246 11.72 4.05 -17.57
C ARG A 246 12.90 3.55 -16.74
N THR A 247 13.91 2.97 -17.37
CA THR A 247 15.13 2.53 -16.69
C THR A 247 15.90 3.71 -16.11
N GLU A 248 16.04 4.80 -16.87
CA GLU A 248 16.67 6.03 -16.39
C GLU A 248 15.95 6.62 -15.19
N LEU A 249 14.62 6.76 -15.26
CA LEU A 249 13.81 7.26 -14.13
C LEU A 249 13.94 6.36 -12.89
N ARG A 250 13.98 5.04 -13.06
CA ARG A 250 14.20 4.10 -11.95
C ARG A 250 15.54 4.36 -11.29
N ASN A 251 16.61 4.48 -12.08
CA ASN A 251 17.96 4.72 -11.57
C ASN A 251 18.06 6.07 -10.84
N ILE A 252 17.47 7.14 -11.42
CA ILE A 252 17.43 8.47 -10.79
C ILE A 252 16.70 8.40 -9.44
N LEU A 253 15.55 7.72 -9.38
CA LEU A 253 14.80 7.56 -8.13
C LEU A 253 15.59 6.78 -7.09
N GLN A 254 16.26 5.69 -7.49
CA GLN A 254 17.09 4.90 -6.60
C GLN A 254 18.24 5.73 -6.01
N THR A 255 18.99 6.45 -6.85
CA THR A 255 20.05 7.35 -6.40
C THR A 255 19.50 8.48 -5.51
N ALA A 256 18.29 8.97 -5.77
CA ALA A 256 17.66 9.97 -4.91
C ALA A 256 17.35 9.40 -3.52
N PHE A 257 16.85 8.16 -3.43
CA PHE A 257 16.62 7.50 -2.15
C PHE A 257 17.93 7.26 -1.39
N GLU A 258 18.97 6.76 -2.06
CA GLU A 258 20.29 6.54 -1.44
C GLU A 258 20.87 7.83 -0.85
N LYS A 259 20.76 8.96 -1.57
CA LYS A 259 21.19 10.28 -1.07
C LYS A 259 20.38 10.77 0.13
N VAL A 260 19.08 10.47 0.16
CA VAL A 260 18.23 10.81 1.31
C VAL A 260 18.66 10.01 2.52
N GLU A 261 18.93 8.71 2.37
CA GLU A 261 19.42 7.86 3.45
C GLU A 261 20.77 8.33 3.99
N GLU A 262 21.72 8.67 3.11
CA GLU A 262 23.03 9.23 3.49
C GLU A 262 22.87 10.53 4.28
N LYS A 263 22.05 11.48 3.80
CA LYS A 263 21.84 12.75 4.50
C LYS A 263 21.15 12.58 5.85
N VAL A 264 20.24 11.62 5.98
CA VAL A 264 19.61 11.27 7.25
C VAL A 264 20.65 10.71 8.23
N ALA A 265 21.57 9.88 7.78
CA ALA A 265 22.66 9.36 8.61
C ALA A 265 23.60 10.48 9.11
N GLU A 266 24.05 11.36 8.21
CA GLU A 266 24.89 12.52 8.58
C GLU A 266 24.22 13.42 9.63
N LEU A 267 22.93 13.73 9.46
CA LEU A 267 22.18 14.56 10.41
C LEU A 267 22.01 13.90 11.78
N ASN A 268 21.96 12.56 11.82
CA ASN A 268 21.92 11.84 13.08
C ASN A 268 23.30 11.89 13.78
N GLU A 269 24.40 11.72 13.04
CA GLU A 269 25.77 11.83 13.59
C GLU A 269 26.10 13.25 14.07
N GLU A 270 25.73 14.29 13.32
CA GLU A 270 25.88 15.69 13.75
C GLU A 270 25.07 15.99 15.03
N ARG A 271 23.91 15.36 15.19
CA ARG A 271 23.06 15.51 16.39
C ARG A 271 23.63 14.79 17.61
N GLU A 272 24.23 13.62 17.45
CA GLU A 272 24.90 12.90 18.54
C GLU A 272 26.12 13.67 19.07
N ASN A 273 26.79 14.45 18.22
CA ASN A 273 27.94 15.27 18.60
C ASN A 273 27.59 16.63 19.27
N ILE A 274 26.30 17.00 19.37
CA ILE A 274 25.83 18.25 20.02
C ILE A 274 25.45 18.05 21.50
N VAL A 275 25.62 16.84 22.05
CA VAL A 275 25.36 16.58 23.47
C VAL A 275 26.58 16.97 24.31
N ASP A 276 26.81 18.28 24.54
CA ASP A 276 27.08 18.79 25.90
C ASP A 276 26.99 20.34 26.05
N GLU A 277 26.52 20.74 27.23
CA GLU A 277 26.57 22.04 27.95
C GLU A 277 25.84 23.28 27.41
N SER A 278 24.52 23.32 27.60
CA SER A 278 23.84 24.56 28.04
C SER A 278 22.49 24.24 28.71
N PRO A 279 22.37 24.36 30.06
CA PRO A 279 21.15 24.06 30.81
C PRO A 279 19.93 24.93 30.45
N ASP A 280 20.14 26.03 29.73
CA ASP A 280 19.11 27.07 29.53
C ASP A 280 18.54 27.12 28.10
N ASN A 281 18.79 26.12 27.24
CA ASN A 281 18.13 26.03 25.94
C ASN A 281 16.94 25.06 25.98
N PRO A 282 15.67 25.53 26.05
CA PRO A 282 14.50 24.67 26.21
C PRO A 282 14.22 23.76 25.01
N LEU A 283 14.84 24.00 23.85
CA LEU A 283 14.83 23.08 22.70
C LEU A 283 15.69 21.83 22.90
N ALA A 284 16.74 21.91 23.72
CA ALA A 284 17.63 20.77 24.02
C ALA A 284 16.97 19.78 24.99
N LEU A 285 16.19 20.28 25.96
CA LEU A 285 15.50 19.44 26.95
C LEU A 285 14.35 18.61 26.32
N GLU A 286 13.63 19.16 25.33
CA GLU A 286 12.61 18.43 24.57
C GLU A 286 13.22 17.43 23.57
N ALA A 287 14.37 17.74 22.97
CA ALA A 287 15.10 16.80 22.11
C ALA A 287 15.67 15.61 22.89
N VAL A 288 16.15 15.82 24.13
CA VAL A 288 16.64 14.75 25.02
C VAL A 288 15.49 13.84 25.47
N ASN A 289 14.33 14.38 25.80
CA ASN A 289 13.14 13.57 26.16
C ASN A 289 12.56 12.82 24.95
N ALA A 290 12.55 13.44 23.76
CA ALA A 290 12.17 12.76 22.52
C ALA A 290 13.21 11.70 22.07
N MET A 291 14.49 11.90 22.41
CA MET A 291 15.57 10.91 22.24
C MET A 291 15.47 9.75 23.23
N GLU A 292 15.06 9.96 24.48
CA GLU A 292 14.74 8.85 25.39
C GLU A 292 13.56 8.02 24.87
N ASP A 293 12.58 8.65 24.22
CA ASP A 293 11.43 7.97 23.61
C ASP A 293 11.77 7.29 22.27
N LEU A 294 12.66 7.86 21.46
CA LEU A 294 13.20 7.24 20.23
C LEU A 294 14.20 6.13 20.55
N ASN A 295 15.04 6.27 21.57
CA ASN A 295 15.85 5.18 22.10
C ASN A 295 14.93 4.12 22.71
N ASN A 296 13.86 4.45 23.42
CA ASN A 296 12.87 3.45 23.86
C ASN A 296 12.13 2.77 22.69
N PHE A 297 12.07 3.38 21.49
CA PHE A 297 11.52 2.76 20.28
C PHE A 297 12.56 1.93 19.51
N ASN A 298 13.79 2.40 19.38
CA ASN A 298 14.91 1.69 18.74
C ASN A 298 15.45 0.56 19.64
N LEU A 299 15.37 0.67 20.97
CA LEU A 299 15.61 -0.42 21.91
C LEU A 299 14.54 -1.51 21.84
N VAL A 300 13.40 -1.29 21.16
CA VAL A 300 12.40 -2.34 20.94
C VAL A 300 12.69 -3.15 19.66
N GLU A 301 13.55 -2.68 18.75
CA GLU A 301 13.95 -3.42 17.54
C GLU A 301 15.44 -3.78 17.49
N ALA A 302 16.34 -2.94 18.02
CA ALA A 302 17.79 -3.17 18.05
C ALA A 302 18.24 -4.07 19.22
N ASP A 303 17.49 -4.15 20.31
CA ASP A 303 17.87 -4.95 21.49
C ASP A 303 17.45 -6.44 21.38
N ILE A 304 16.86 -6.84 20.24
CA ILE A 304 16.44 -8.23 20.02
C ILE A 304 17.63 -9.15 19.70
N SER A 305 18.83 -8.63 19.40
CA SER A 305 20.00 -9.48 19.21
C SER A 305 20.63 -9.97 20.51
N GLU A 306 20.30 -9.38 21.68
CA GLU A 306 20.88 -9.78 22.97
C GLU A 306 19.89 -10.00 24.13
N MET A 307 18.57 -10.00 23.89
CA MET A 307 17.61 -10.39 24.93
C MET A 307 17.52 -11.92 25.09
N ASN A 308 17.96 -12.39 26.26
CA ASN A 308 17.85 -13.78 26.69
C ASN A 308 16.37 -14.20 26.79
N GLU A 309 15.97 -15.31 26.16
CA GLU A 309 14.61 -15.86 26.13
C GLU A 309 13.97 -15.90 27.53
N GLN A 310 14.79 -16.23 28.54
CA GLN A 310 14.39 -16.30 29.94
C GLN A 310 13.89 -14.96 30.49
N ALA A 311 14.54 -13.84 30.14
CA ALA A 311 14.16 -12.51 30.62
C ALA A 311 12.81 -12.06 30.04
N MET A 312 12.46 -12.50 28.83
CA MET A 312 11.15 -12.23 28.25
C MET A 312 10.03 -13.01 28.95
N ILE A 313 10.29 -14.28 29.28
CA ILE A 313 9.36 -15.16 30.00
C ILE A 313 9.10 -14.65 31.41
N ASP A 314 10.13 -14.14 32.09
CA ASP A 314 10.03 -13.65 33.47
C ASP A 314 9.19 -12.37 33.60
N LYS A 315 9.09 -11.58 32.53
CA LYS A 315 8.23 -10.38 32.45
C LYS A 315 6.76 -10.68 32.10
N LEU A 316 6.40 -11.93 31.81
CA LEU A 316 5.00 -12.30 31.55
C LEU A 316 4.18 -12.21 32.84
N ASN A 317 3.01 -11.58 32.76
CA ASN A 317 2.05 -11.63 33.86
C ASN A 317 1.47 -13.05 34.03
N SER A 318 0.74 -13.30 35.12
CA SER A 318 0.25 -14.64 35.46
C SER A 318 -0.59 -15.30 34.36
N ASP A 319 -1.39 -14.54 33.63
CA ASP A 319 -2.27 -15.09 32.59
C ASP A 319 -1.54 -15.28 31.27
N GLN A 320 -0.65 -14.36 30.91
CA GLN A 320 0.27 -14.50 29.78
C GLN A 320 1.18 -15.74 29.96
N LYS A 321 1.70 -15.96 31.17
CA LYS A 321 2.53 -17.11 31.50
C LYS A 321 1.77 -18.43 31.39
N LYS A 322 0.53 -18.49 31.89
CA LYS A 322 -0.35 -19.67 31.69
C LYS A 322 -0.54 -20.01 30.21
N VAL A 323 -0.79 -19.00 29.37
CA VAL A 323 -0.95 -19.20 27.92
C VAL A 323 0.36 -19.69 27.30
N PHE A 324 1.49 -19.05 27.65
CA PHE A 324 2.81 -19.46 27.18
C PHE A 324 3.12 -20.92 27.53
N ASP A 325 2.99 -21.30 28.81
CA ASP A 325 3.24 -22.66 29.29
C ASP A 325 2.31 -23.69 28.64
N THR A 326 1.04 -23.34 28.43
CA THR A 326 0.05 -24.22 27.78
C THR A 326 0.46 -24.53 26.34
N VAL A 327 0.87 -23.50 25.58
CA VAL A 327 1.31 -23.65 24.18
C VAL A 327 2.62 -24.44 24.11
N THR A 328 3.61 -24.07 24.91
CA THR A 328 4.94 -24.72 24.91
C THR A 328 4.86 -26.18 25.36
N ASN A 329 4.14 -26.50 26.44
CA ASN A 329 3.97 -27.88 26.90
C ASN A 329 3.26 -28.77 25.87
N LYS A 330 2.29 -28.22 25.14
CA LYS A 330 1.53 -28.97 24.13
C LYS A 330 2.38 -29.26 22.89
N ILE A 331 3.22 -28.30 22.50
CA ILE A 331 4.17 -28.44 21.40
C ILE A 331 5.25 -29.49 21.72
N THR A 332 5.85 -29.43 22.90
CA THR A 332 6.90 -30.39 23.34
C THR A 332 6.38 -31.82 23.40
N ASN A 333 5.12 -32.02 23.81
CA ASN A 333 4.52 -33.34 23.95
C ASN A 333 3.97 -33.95 22.65
N LYS A 334 4.12 -33.29 21.49
CA LYS A 334 3.70 -33.76 20.14
C LYS A 334 2.30 -34.40 20.09
N LYS A 335 1.33 -33.90 20.86
CA LYS A 335 -0.03 -34.46 20.91
C LYS A 335 -1.08 -33.45 20.47
N GLU A 336 -1.87 -33.86 19.46
CA GLU A 336 -3.11 -33.26 18.97
C GLU A 336 -3.08 -31.75 18.61
N ILE A 337 -4.03 -31.34 17.77
CA ILE A 337 -4.19 -29.95 17.33
C ILE A 337 -4.63 -29.08 18.52
N LEU A 338 -3.83 -28.08 18.88
CA LEU A 338 -4.23 -27.05 19.88
C LEU A 338 -4.96 -25.91 19.18
N ARG A 339 -6.25 -25.74 19.50
CA ARG A 339 -7.03 -24.56 19.12
C ARG A 339 -7.27 -23.73 20.38
N HIS A 340 -6.56 -22.60 20.51
CA HIS A 340 -6.61 -21.78 21.72
C HIS A 340 -6.99 -20.34 21.38
N PHE A 341 -8.00 -19.82 22.07
CA PHE A 341 -8.50 -18.45 21.90
C PHE A 341 -8.05 -17.60 23.08
N VAL A 342 -7.27 -16.57 22.80
CA VAL A 342 -6.73 -15.64 23.81
C VAL A 342 -7.41 -14.29 23.63
N SER A 343 -8.14 -13.84 24.64
CA SER A 343 -8.82 -12.54 24.64
C SER A 343 -8.38 -11.69 25.84
N GLY A 344 -8.53 -10.38 25.71
CA GLY A 344 -8.17 -9.42 26.75
C GLY A 344 -8.54 -8.00 26.34
N THR A 345 -8.65 -7.09 27.29
CA THR A 345 -8.88 -5.66 27.02
C THR A 345 -7.67 -5.02 26.30
N GLY A 346 -7.86 -3.84 25.72
CA GLY A 346 -6.74 -3.09 25.13
C GLY A 346 -5.68 -2.75 26.19
N GLY A 347 -4.40 -2.87 25.84
CA GLY A 347 -3.29 -2.55 26.76
C GLY A 347 -2.80 -3.70 27.64
N THR A 348 -3.39 -4.89 27.60
CA THR A 348 -2.99 -6.05 28.44
C THR A 348 -1.74 -6.80 27.96
N GLY A 349 -0.99 -6.25 27.00
CA GLY A 349 0.25 -6.86 26.51
C GLY A 349 0.08 -8.08 25.58
N LYS A 350 -1.05 -8.23 24.88
CA LYS A 350 -1.27 -9.33 23.91
C LYS A 350 -0.17 -9.42 22.84
N SER A 351 0.29 -8.29 22.32
CA SER A 351 1.40 -8.23 21.36
C SER A 351 2.72 -8.70 21.96
N TYR A 352 2.95 -8.42 23.25
CA TYR A 352 4.13 -8.89 23.97
C TYR A 352 4.10 -10.41 24.11
N LEU A 353 2.97 -11.00 24.52
CA LEU A 353 2.79 -12.46 24.59
C LEU A 353 3.03 -13.15 23.23
N ILE A 354 2.53 -12.59 22.12
CA ILE A 354 2.79 -13.13 20.77
C ILE A 354 4.28 -13.06 20.43
N LYS A 355 4.97 -11.96 20.76
CA LYS A 355 6.41 -11.82 20.57
C LYS A 355 7.19 -12.86 21.38
N THR A 356 6.86 -13.05 22.66
CA THR A 356 7.52 -14.04 23.54
C THR A 356 7.31 -15.47 23.03
N LEU A 357 6.11 -15.83 22.58
CA LEU A 357 5.83 -17.13 21.94
C LEU A 357 6.63 -17.32 20.65
N LYS A 358 6.72 -16.29 19.81
CA LYS A 358 7.52 -16.33 18.57
C LYS A 358 8.99 -16.61 18.86
N TYR A 359 9.54 -15.97 19.90
CA TYR A 359 10.93 -16.13 20.27
C TYR A 359 11.22 -17.52 20.86
N GLY A 360 10.46 -17.93 21.89
CA GLY A 360 10.69 -19.24 22.54
C GLY A 360 10.44 -20.46 21.64
N LEU A 361 9.57 -20.33 20.62
CA LEU A 361 9.35 -21.40 19.64
C LEU A 361 10.37 -21.41 18.49
N LYS A 362 11.08 -20.30 18.26
CA LYS A 362 12.16 -20.22 17.27
C LYS A 362 13.36 -21.06 17.71
N THR A 363 13.66 -21.05 19.01
CA THR A 363 14.72 -21.86 19.65
C THR A 363 14.46 -23.36 19.48
N THR A 364 13.19 -23.77 19.32
CA THR A 364 12.78 -25.18 19.15
C THR A 364 12.73 -25.68 17.69
N CYS A 365 13.20 -24.89 16.70
CA CYS A 365 13.22 -25.25 15.26
C CYS A 365 11.83 -25.54 14.64
N ILE A 366 10.78 -24.84 15.06
CA ILE A 366 9.43 -25.01 14.51
C ILE A 366 9.11 -23.86 13.54
N LYS A 367 8.68 -24.20 12.31
CA LYS A 367 8.17 -23.22 11.34
C LYS A 367 6.81 -22.70 11.79
N MET A 368 6.69 -21.38 11.97
CA MET A 368 5.48 -20.70 12.42
C MET A 368 4.89 -19.86 11.27
N LEU A 369 3.57 -19.95 11.08
CA LEU A 369 2.82 -19.06 10.18
C LEU A 369 2.00 -18.10 11.05
N LEU A 370 2.27 -16.79 10.94
CA LEU A 370 1.49 -15.75 11.62
C LEU A 370 0.53 -15.12 10.61
N LEU A 371 -0.77 -15.24 10.86
CA LEU A 371 -1.82 -14.59 10.07
C LEU A 371 -2.37 -13.41 10.89
N LEU A 372 -1.95 -12.20 10.55
CA LEU A 372 -2.50 -10.97 11.11
C LEU A 372 -3.50 -10.38 10.12
N PRO A 373 -4.74 -10.07 10.54
CA PRO A 373 -5.62 -9.24 9.72
C PRO A 373 -5.17 -7.78 9.88
N ARG A 374 -4.14 -7.38 9.13
CA ARG A 374 -3.67 -5.98 9.08
C ARG A 374 -3.94 -5.43 7.67
N LEU A 375 -4.63 -4.30 7.61
CA LEU A 375 -4.91 -3.52 6.39
C LEU A 375 -3.70 -2.68 5.92
N GLU A 376 -2.48 -3.13 6.19
CA GLU A 376 -1.26 -2.46 5.74
C GLU A 376 -0.65 -3.27 4.60
N LEU A 377 -0.61 -2.65 3.41
CA LEU A 377 0.22 -3.05 2.28
C LEU A 377 1.68 -3.09 2.74
N GLN A 378 2.21 -4.29 3.02
CA GLN A 378 3.64 -4.50 3.07
C GLN A 378 4.12 -4.89 1.68
N HIS A 379 4.99 -4.04 1.13
CA HIS A 379 5.91 -4.45 0.07
C HIS A 379 6.78 -5.60 0.61
N LEU A 380 6.78 -6.72 -0.11
CA LEU A 380 7.70 -7.82 0.10
C LEU A 380 8.87 -7.64 -0.88
N THR A 381 10.07 -7.52 -0.34
CA THR A 381 11.30 -8.03 -0.96
C THR A 381 11.46 -9.51 -0.65
#